data_AF-A0A7C7ZQB1-F1
#
_entry.id   AF-A0A7C7ZQB1-F1
#
_cell.length_a   1.000
_cell.length_b   1.000
_cell.length_c   1.000
_cell.angle_alpha   90.00
_cell.angle_beta   90.00
_cell.angle_gamma   90.00
#
_symmetry.space_group_name_H-M   'P 1'
#
loop_
_entity.id
_entity.type
_entity.pdbx_description
1 polymer ?
#
loop_
_entity_poly.entity_id
_entity_poly.type
_entity_poly.pdbx_seq_one_letter_code
_entity_poly.pdbx_strand_id
1 'polypeptide(L)'
;MPRPKGSPNKLTKEIKEKLSEVLMDAMSTIDIDSMTQNERLKLIQIGLTYVVPRLKHTEEINEVPTNFQIEIIDKTSDVDK
;
A
#
# COMPACT_ATOMS: atom_id res chain seq x y z
N MET A 1 -23.37 23.27 -3.88
CA MET A 1 -21.89 23.34 -3.97
C MET A 1 -21.34 21.96 -3.60
N PRO A 2 -20.56 21.30 -4.46
CA PRO A 2 -19.94 20.02 -4.11
C PRO A 2 -18.90 20.23 -3.00
N ARG A 3 -18.80 19.26 -2.09
CA ARG A 3 -17.93 19.33 -0.92
C ARG A 3 -16.44 19.39 -1.35
N PRO A 4 -15.59 20.26 -0.76
CA PRO A 4 -14.16 20.32 -1.09
C PRO A 4 -13.47 18.97 -0.85
N LYS A 5 -12.76 18.48 -1.87
CA LYS A 5 -11.99 17.24 -1.82
C LYS A 5 -10.96 17.32 -0.69
N GLY A 6 -10.97 16.37 0.24
CA GLY A 6 -10.10 16.38 1.41
C GLY A 6 -10.69 16.98 2.69
N SER A 7 -11.90 17.54 2.65
CA SER A 7 -12.57 17.96 3.89
C SER A 7 -12.93 16.74 4.75
N PRO A 8 -12.51 16.66 6.03
CA PRO A 8 -12.69 15.47 6.87
C PRO A 8 -14.17 15.20 7.15
N ASN A 9 -14.68 14.01 6.86
CA ASN A 9 -16.04 13.64 7.26
C ASN A 9 -16.12 13.60 8.79
N LYS A 10 -16.95 14.48 9.39
CA LYS A 10 -17.06 14.65 10.85
C LYS A 10 -17.37 13.33 11.55
N LEU A 11 -18.31 12.55 11.01
CA LEU A 11 -18.68 11.23 11.55
C LEU A 11 -17.50 10.24 11.46
N THR A 12 -16.81 10.20 10.32
CA THR A 12 -15.65 9.31 10.14
C THR A 12 -14.47 9.71 11.03
N LYS A 13 -14.28 11.02 11.26
CA LYS A 13 -13.25 11.55 12.17
C LYS A 13 -13.52 11.11 13.61
N GLU A 14 -14.74 11.31 14.10
CA GLU A 14 -15.12 10.94 15.47
C GLU A 14 -15.01 9.42 15.70
N ILE A 15 -15.43 8.61 14.72
CA ILE A 15 -15.27 7.15 14.79
C ILE A 15 -13.78 6.76 14.82
N LYS A 16 -12.93 7.42 14.03
CA LYS A 16 -11.48 7.16 14.02
C LYS A 16 -10.83 7.52 15.36
N GLU A 17 -11.25 8.62 15.98
CA GLU A 17 -10.76 9.05 17.29
C GLU A 17 -11.13 8.04 18.37
N LYS A 18 -12.41 7.64 18.45
CA LYS A 18 -12.85 6.62 19.43
C LYS A 18 -12.17 5.27 19.24
N LEU A 19 -12.00 4.82 17.99
CA LEU A 19 -11.25 3.59 17.71
C LEU A 19 -9.78 3.71 18.11
N SER A 20 -9.17 4.88 17.92
CA SER A 20 -7.78 5.13 18.35
C SER A 20 -7.65 5.04 19.87
N GLU A 21 -8.58 5.64 20.62
CA GLU A 21 -8.60 5.58 22.08
C GLU A 21 -8.70 4.13 22.57
N VAL A 22 -9.68 3.37 22.06
CA VAL A 22 -9.86 1.95 22.43
C VAL A 22 -8.62 1.12 22.12
N LEU A 23 -7.97 1.37 20.97
CA LEU A 23 -6.73 0.69 20.61
C LEU A 23 -5.58 1.05 21.55
N MET A 24 -5.43 2.33 21.92
CA MET A 24 -4.39 2.76 22.86
C MET A 24 -4.59 2.13 24.24
N ASP A 25 -5.83 2.10 24.73
CA ASP A 25 -6.17 1.46 26.00
C ASP A 25 -5.83 -0.03 25.96
N ALA A 26 -6.24 -0.75 24.90
CA ALA A 26 -5.91 -2.16 24.75
C ALA A 26 -4.38 -2.40 24.69
N MET A 27 -3.64 -1.56 23.95
CA MET A 27 -2.18 -1.65 23.90
C MET A 27 -1.53 -1.42 25.26
N SER A 28 -2.08 -0.52 26.09
CA SER A 28 -1.57 -0.25 27.44
C SER A 28 -1.73 -1.43 28.41
N THR A 29 -2.66 -2.35 28.12
CA THR A 29 -2.88 -3.56 28.93
C THR A 29 -2.00 -4.74 28.54
N ILE A 30 -1.19 -4.63 27.48
CA ILE A 30 -0.32 -5.71 27.04
C ILE A 30 0.84 -5.87 28.03
N ASP A 31 0.87 -7.01 28.71
CA ASP A 31 1.97 -7.43 29.57
C ASP A 31 2.70 -8.61 28.94
N ILE A 32 3.98 -8.44 28.65
CA ILE A 32 4.82 -9.42 27.94
C ILE A 32 5.09 -10.65 28.81
N ASP A 33 5.13 -10.48 30.12
CA ASP A 33 5.52 -11.54 31.06
C ASP A 33 4.38 -12.53 31.33
N SER A 34 3.12 -12.10 31.16
CA SER A 34 1.94 -12.97 31.25
C SER A 34 1.53 -13.64 29.92
N MET A 35 2.20 -13.33 28.80
CA MET A 35 1.89 -13.94 27.50
C MET A 35 2.37 -15.40 27.41
N THR A 36 1.63 -16.22 26.68
CA THR A 36 2.11 -17.53 26.22
C THR A 36 3.22 -17.38 25.18
N GLN A 37 4.02 -18.44 25.01
CA GLN A 37 5.10 -18.46 24.01
C GLN A 37 4.60 -18.16 22.57
N ASN A 38 3.42 -18.65 22.22
CA ASN A 38 2.81 -18.43 20.91
C ASN A 38 2.40 -16.97 20.69
N GLU A 39 1.84 -16.32 21.71
CA GLU A 39 1.44 -14.91 21.63
C GLU A 39 2.66 -14.01 21.52
N ARG A 40 3.73 -14.30 22.27
CA ARG A 40 5.01 -13.59 22.19
C ARG A 40 5.63 -13.71 20.79
N LEU A 41 5.63 -14.90 20.20
CA LEU A 41 6.11 -15.12 18.84
C LEU A 41 5.30 -14.34 17.79
N LYS A 42 3.97 -14.33 17.92
CA LYS A 42 3.09 -13.54 17.04
C LYS A 42 3.34 -12.04 17.20
N LEU A 43 3.50 -11.55 18.42
CA LEU A 43 3.80 -10.14 18.69
C LEU A 43 5.11 -9.72 18.00
N ILE A 44 6.17 -10.53 18.15
CA ILE A 44 7.45 -10.31 17.48
C ILE A 44 7.27 -10.32 15.96
N GLN A 45 6.55 -11.30 15.40
CA GLN A 45 6.30 -11.39 13.97
C GLN A 45 5.61 -10.14 13.42
N ILE A 46 4.59 -9.63 14.12
CA ILE A 46 3.90 -8.39 13.76
C ILE A 46 4.86 -7.20 13.88
N GLY A 47 5.58 -7.07 15.00
CA GLY A 47 6.51 -5.95 15.24
C GLY A 47 7.62 -5.87 14.19
N LEU A 48 8.18 -7.01 13.77
CA LEU A 48 9.19 -7.07 12.71
C LEU A 48 8.71 -6.45 11.40
N THR A 49 7.42 -6.52 11.08
CA THR A 49 6.88 -5.90 9.85
C THR A 49 6.93 -4.38 9.85
N TYR A 50 6.94 -3.77 11.04
CA TYR A 50 6.99 -2.32 11.21
C TYR A 50 8.41 -1.79 11.43
N VAL A 51 9.31 -2.63 11.95
CA VAL A 51 10.72 -2.26 12.19
C VAL A 51 11.60 -2.56 10.98
N VAL A 52 11.36 -3.68 10.30
CA VAL A 52 12.17 -4.11 9.16
C VAL A 52 11.43 -3.76 7.87
N PRO A 53 11.96 -2.83 7.05
CA PRO A 53 11.43 -2.59 5.72
C PRO A 53 11.46 -3.90 4.94
N ARG A 54 10.30 -4.41 4.58
CA ARG A 54 10.25 -5.52 3.63
C ARG A 54 10.83 -5.00 2.32
N LEU A 55 11.73 -5.78 1.72
CA LEU A 55 12.13 -5.56 0.33
C LEU A 55 10.84 -5.54 -0.49
N LYS A 56 10.41 -4.35 -0.91
CA LYS A 56 9.40 -4.25 -1.97
C LYS A 56 10.04 -4.97 -3.14
N HIS A 57 9.37 -6.01 -3.63
CA HIS A 57 9.74 -6.60 -4.90
C HIS A 57 9.93 -5.43 -5.86
N THR A 58 11.14 -5.21 -6.35
CA THR A 58 11.33 -4.43 -7.56
C THR A 58 10.58 -5.24 -8.60
N GLU A 59 9.34 -4.85 -8.86
CA GLU A 59 8.73 -5.18 -10.14
C GLU A 59 9.76 -4.71 -11.16
N GLU A 60 10.39 -5.66 -11.88
CA GLU A 60 11.10 -5.32 -13.09
C GLU A 60 10.07 -4.57 -13.94
N ILE A 61 10.20 -3.25 -13.97
CA ILE A 61 9.43 -2.41 -14.87
C ILE A 61 9.92 -2.85 -16.23
N ASN A 62 9.24 -3.85 -16.81
CA ASN A 62 9.37 -4.19 -18.21
C ASN A 62 8.78 -2.98 -18.93
N GLU A 63 9.59 -1.94 -19.08
CA GLU A 63 9.33 -0.83 -20.01
C GLU A 63 9.16 -1.48 -21.37
N VAL A 64 7.91 -1.74 -21.75
CA VAL A 64 7.55 -2.12 -23.11
C VAL A 64 8.15 -1.04 -24.00
N PRO A 65 9.06 -1.38 -24.93
CA PRO A 65 9.75 -0.37 -25.71
C PRO A 65 8.72 0.41 -26.54
N THR A 66 8.51 1.69 -26.22
CA THR A 66 7.65 2.62 -26.95
C THR A 66 8.27 3.10 -28.26
N ASN A 67 9.18 2.31 -28.85
CA ASN A 67 9.79 2.63 -30.13
C ASN A 67 8.89 2.08 -31.23
N PHE A 68 8.08 2.96 -31.82
CA PHE A 68 7.34 2.66 -33.04
C PHE A 68 8.11 3.18 -34.23
N GLN A 69 8.41 2.30 -35.19
CA GLN A 69 8.96 2.69 -36.49
C GLN A 69 7.78 2.91 -37.45
N ILE A 70 7.60 4.15 -37.88
CA ILE A 70 6.54 4.52 -38.83
C ILE A 70 7.18 4.65 -40.20
N GLU A 71 6.77 3.81 -41.13
CA GLU A 71 7.14 3.89 -42.54
C GLU A 71 5.97 4.47 -43.33
N ILE A 72 6.21 5.60 -44.01
CA ILE A 72 5.17 6.28 -44.80
C ILE A 72 5.28 5.77 -46.24
N ILE A 73 4.29 5.00 -46.66
CA ILE A 73 4.21 4.45 -48.02
C ILE A 73 3.44 5.42 -48.89
N ASP A 74 4.13 6.05 -49.85
CA ASP A 74 3.56 7.09 -50.72
C ASP A 74 2.82 6.48 -51.94
N LYS A 75 3.12 5.22 -52.29
CA LYS A 75 2.53 4.50 -53.42
C LYS A 75 2.23 3.06 -53.04
N THR A 76 1.04 2.57 -53.42
CA THR A 76 0.58 1.19 -53.18
C THR A 76 1.44 0.10 -53.84
N SER A 77 2.42 0.48 -54.67
CA SER A 77 3.38 -0.41 -55.32
C SER A 77 4.51 -0.89 -54.40
N ASP A 78 4.74 -0.20 -53.28
CA ASP A 78 5.87 -0.42 -52.37
C ASP A 78 5.47 -1.16 -51.07
N VAL A 79 4.25 -1.70 -51.01
CA VAL A 79 3.86 -2.67 -49.97
C VAL A 79 4.38 -4.04 -50.40
N ASP A 80 5.25 -4.63 -49.57
CA ASP A 80 6.09 -5.81 -49.84
C ASP A 80 5.67 -6.78 -50.94
N LYS A 81 6.65 -7.00 -51.84
CA LYS A 81 7.12 -8.33 -52.22
C LYS A 81 7.98 -8.92 -51.11
#